data_AF-A4FR63-F1
#
_entry.id   AF-A4FR63-F1
#
_cell.length_a   1.000
_cell.length_b   1.000
_cell.length_c   1.000
_cell.angle_alpha   90.00
_cell.angle_beta   90.00
_cell.angle_gamma   90.00
#
_symmetry.space_group_name_H-M   'P 1'
#
loop_
_entity.id
_entity.type
_entity.pdbx_description
1 polymer ?
#
loop_
_entity_poly.entity_id
_entity_poly.type
_entity_poly.pdbx_seq_one_letter_code
_entity_poly.pdbx_strand_id
1 'polypeptide(L)'
;MRDHEEAADALQDAMISAFRNASSFRAESQVTTWLHRIVVNACLDRIRRRQARPTVPLPDTGPAEPAVPRDAMAEQDTRMAVQDALAELPEDQRAAIVLVDVEGYSVSETSAMLGVAEGTIKSRCARGRTKLAKLLGHLRNPSADANVPDGAKAMRRREGR
;
A
#
# COMPACT_ATOMS: atom_id res chain seq x y z
N MET A 1 -1.41 -4.02 7.91
CA MET A 1 -0.92 -4.25 9.28
C MET A 1 -1.42 -3.08 10.10
N ARG A 2 -2.10 -3.36 11.22
CA ARG A 2 -2.74 -2.30 12.04
C ARG A 2 -2.25 -2.34 13.49
N ASP A 3 -1.36 -3.28 13.79
CA ASP A 3 -0.76 -3.55 15.09
C ASP A 3 0.73 -3.17 15.02
N HIS A 4 1.21 -2.45 16.03
CA HIS A 4 2.57 -1.95 16.12
C HIS A 4 3.60 -3.08 16.25
N GLU A 5 3.30 -4.09 17.07
CA GLU A 5 4.16 -5.25 17.28
C GLU A 5 4.28 -6.07 15.98
N GLU A 6 3.17 -6.21 15.26
CA GLU A 6 3.18 -6.85 13.94
C GLU A 6 4.07 -6.07 12.95
N ALA A 7 3.98 -4.75 12.93
CA ALA A 7 4.79 -3.92 12.05
C ALA A 7 6.30 -4.04 12.38
N ALA A 8 6.64 -4.08 13.67
CA ALA A 8 8.02 -4.27 14.14
C ALA A 8 8.57 -5.64 13.70
N ASP A 9 7.78 -6.70 13.83
CA ASP A 9 8.16 -8.04 13.41
C ASP A 9 8.34 -8.15 11.88
N ALA A 10 7.42 -7.56 11.10
CA ALA A 10 7.54 -7.55 9.65
C ALA A 10 8.79 -6.77 9.19
N LEU A 11 9.10 -5.66 9.88
CA LEU A 11 10.32 -4.91 9.66
C LEU A 11 11.56 -5.76 9.96
N GLN A 12 11.56 -6.52 11.06
CA GLN A 12 12.66 -7.42 11.40
C GLN A 12 12.87 -8.50 10.32
N ASP A 13 11.80 -9.19 9.90
CA ASP A 13 11.82 -10.17 8.81
C ASP A 13 12.40 -9.54 7.52
N ALA A 14 11.97 -8.32 7.19
CA ALA A 14 12.44 -7.58 6.02
C ALA A 14 13.92 -7.23 6.12
N MET A 15 14.39 -6.72 7.26
CA MET A 15 15.78 -6.32 7.47
C MET A 15 16.74 -7.52 7.42
N ILE A 16 16.35 -8.65 8.01
CA ILE A 16 17.12 -9.90 7.92
C ILE A 16 17.21 -10.38 6.47
N SER A 17 16.09 -10.35 5.74
CA SER A 17 16.05 -10.72 4.32
C SER A 17 16.92 -9.80 3.47
N ALA A 18 16.86 -8.49 3.70
CA ALA A 18 17.69 -7.51 3.02
C ALA A 18 19.18 -7.76 3.28
N PHE A 19 19.59 -7.95 4.53
CA PHE A 19 20.98 -8.22 4.87
C PHE A 19 21.51 -9.49 4.17
N ARG A 20 20.73 -10.59 4.20
CA ARG A 20 21.11 -11.85 3.55
C ARG A 20 21.21 -11.77 2.04
N ASN A 21 20.41 -10.92 1.40
CA ASN A 21 20.36 -10.77 -0.05
C ASN A 21 21.15 -9.55 -0.56
N ALA A 22 21.79 -8.76 0.32
CA ALA A 22 22.49 -7.56 -0.09
C ALA A 22 23.60 -7.83 -1.12
N SER A 23 24.31 -8.96 -0.98
CA SER A 23 25.37 -9.38 -1.91
C SER A 23 24.85 -9.83 -3.28
N SER A 24 23.57 -10.13 -3.41
CA SER A 24 22.95 -10.54 -4.67
C SER A 24 22.26 -9.39 -5.42
N PHE A 25 22.33 -8.16 -4.90
CA PHE A 25 21.79 -6.99 -5.56
C PHE A 25 22.60 -6.64 -6.82
N ARG A 26 21.93 -6.67 -7.97
CA ARG A 26 22.56 -6.52 -9.31
C ARG A 26 22.50 -5.11 -9.89
N ALA A 27 22.03 -4.12 -9.15
CA ALA A 27 21.86 -2.72 -9.62
C ALA A 27 20.99 -2.55 -10.88
N GLU A 28 20.10 -3.51 -11.16
CA GLU A 28 19.11 -3.43 -12.25
C GLU A 28 17.91 -2.52 -11.90
N SER A 29 17.82 -2.08 -10.64
CA SER A 29 16.83 -1.12 -10.13
C SER A 29 17.47 -0.24 -9.05
N GLN A 30 16.77 0.80 -8.58
CA GLN A 30 17.24 1.57 -7.42
C GLN A 30 17.23 0.68 -6.17
N VAL A 31 18.18 0.89 -5.26
CA VAL A 31 18.25 0.17 -3.97
C VAL A 31 16.94 0.34 -3.18
N THR A 32 16.32 1.52 -3.26
CA THR A 32 15.01 1.82 -2.65
C THR A 32 13.92 0.91 -3.19
N THR A 33 13.83 0.73 -4.52
CA THR A 33 12.90 -0.19 -5.18
C THR A 33 13.11 -1.64 -4.70
N TRP A 34 14.37 -2.07 -4.61
CA TRP A 34 14.72 -3.42 -4.14
C TRP A 34 14.35 -3.64 -2.66
N LEU A 35 14.68 -2.70 -1.78
CA LEU A 35 14.30 -2.76 -0.37
C LEU A 35 12.79 -2.72 -0.18
N HIS A 36 12.09 -1.85 -0.92
CA HIS A 36 10.64 -1.74 -0.85
C HIS A 36 9.96 -3.07 -1.19
N ARG A 37 10.47 -3.78 -2.21
CA ARG A 37 10.02 -5.13 -2.55
C ARG A 37 10.16 -6.12 -1.38
N ILE A 38 11.30 -6.09 -0.69
CA ILE A 38 11.55 -6.98 0.45
C ILE A 38 10.57 -6.69 1.58
N VAL A 39 10.39 -5.41 1.94
CA VAL A 39 9.48 -4.98 3.00
C VAL A 39 8.03 -5.35 2.67
N VAL A 40 7.56 -5.03 1.46
CA VAL A 40 6.19 -5.33 1.04
C VAL A 40 5.90 -6.83 1.06
N ASN A 41 6.83 -7.66 0.57
CA ASN A 41 6.65 -9.11 0.56
C ASN A 41 6.66 -9.69 1.98
N ALA A 42 7.54 -9.22 2.87
CA ALA A 42 7.54 -9.63 4.28
C ALA A 42 6.20 -9.30 4.97
N CYS A 43 5.68 -8.09 4.73
CA CYS A 43 4.37 -7.67 5.22
C CYS A 43 3.25 -8.57 4.68
N LEU A 44 3.18 -8.78 3.36
CA LEU A 44 2.14 -9.61 2.73
C LEU A 44 2.20 -11.07 3.20
N ASP A 45 3.39 -11.66 3.29
CA ASP A 45 3.56 -13.03 3.74
C ASP A 45 3.15 -13.20 5.20
N ARG A 46 3.40 -12.21 6.05
CA ARG A 46 2.94 -12.25 7.44
C ARG A 46 1.42 -12.18 7.55
N ILE A 47 0.77 -11.30 6.77
CA ILE A 47 -0.68 -11.20 6.80
C ILE A 47 -1.32 -12.52 6.28
N ARG A 48 -0.79 -13.10 5.20
CA ARG A 48 -1.23 -14.43 4.70
C ARG A 48 -1.06 -15.53 5.74
N ARG A 49 0.09 -15.59 6.43
CA ARG A 49 0.35 -16.55 7.52
C ARG A 49 -0.67 -16.42 8.66
N ARG A 50 -1.04 -15.20 9.03
CA ARG A 50 -2.05 -14.91 10.06
C ARG A 50 -3.44 -15.38 9.64
N GLN A 51 -3.86 -15.10 8.40
CA GLN A 51 -5.15 -15.59 7.90
C GLN A 51 -5.23 -17.13 7.93
N ALA A 52 -4.12 -17.81 7.68
CA ALA A 52 -4.04 -19.27 7.73
C ALA A 52 -4.02 -19.84 9.17
N ARG A 53 -3.59 -19.06 10.18
CA ARG A 53 -3.46 -19.49 11.59
C ARG A 53 -3.94 -18.38 12.53
N PRO A 54 -5.25 -18.31 12.83
CA PRO A 54 -5.79 -17.32 13.76
C PRO A 54 -5.22 -17.54 15.17
N THR A 55 -4.60 -16.52 15.75
CA THR A 55 -4.13 -16.49 17.13
C THR A 55 -5.00 -15.55 17.96
N VAL A 56 -5.19 -15.85 19.25
CA VAL A 56 -5.92 -15.00 20.19
C VAL A 56 -4.93 -13.99 20.78
N PRO A 57 -5.13 -12.67 20.60
CA PRO A 57 -4.26 -11.66 21.18
C PRO A 57 -4.36 -11.63 22.71
N LEU A 58 -3.24 -11.42 23.39
CA LEU A 58 -3.20 -11.11 24.82
C LEU A 58 -3.53 -9.62 25.02
N PRO A 59 -4.29 -9.20 26.06
CA PRO A 59 -4.73 -7.81 26.19
C PRO A 59 -3.55 -6.86 26.39
N ASP A 60 -3.49 -5.81 25.57
CA ASP A 60 -2.49 -4.76 25.67
C ASP A 60 -2.95 -3.68 26.69
N THR A 61 -2.03 -3.24 27.56
CA THR A 61 -2.29 -2.29 28.66
C THR A 61 -1.35 -1.09 28.56
N GLY A 62 -1.28 -0.47 27.38
CA GLY A 62 -0.50 0.75 27.14
C GLY A 62 -1.35 2.04 27.20
N PRO A 63 -0.80 3.18 27.69
CA PRO A 63 -1.52 4.44 27.76
C PRO A 63 -1.70 5.10 26.39
N ALA A 64 -2.87 5.72 26.17
CA ALA A 64 -3.19 6.45 24.95
C ALA A 64 -2.46 7.81 24.85
N GLU A 65 -1.99 8.16 23.65
CA GLU A 65 -1.29 9.41 23.36
C GLU A 65 -2.21 10.66 23.32
N PRO A 66 -1.68 11.88 23.52
CA PRO A 66 -2.47 13.08 23.76
C PRO A 66 -3.11 13.69 22.49
N ALA A 67 -4.25 14.35 22.68
CA ALA A 67 -5.06 14.98 21.63
C ALA A 67 -4.41 16.22 20.98
N VAL A 68 -4.54 16.33 19.66
CA VAL A 68 -4.00 17.40 18.79
C VAL A 68 -5.06 18.44 18.37
N PRO A 69 -4.66 19.65 17.89
CA PRO A 69 -5.55 20.79 17.62
C PRO A 69 -6.59 20.59 16.49
N ARG A 70 -7.67 21.39 16.50
CA ARG A 70 -8.88 21.21 15.66
C ARG A 70 -8.70 21.22 14.13
N ASP A 71 -7.75 21.97 13.57
CA ASP A 71 -7.49 21.91 12.11
C ASP A 71 -6.80 20.61 11.70
N ALA A 72 -6.03 20.00 12.61
CA ALA A 72 -5.49 18.66 12.42
C ALA A 72 -6.60 17.59 12.52
N MET A 73 -7.73 17.86 13.19
CA MET A 73 -8.83 16.88 13.30
C MET A 73 -9.47 16.56 11.96
N ALA A 74 -9.76 17.54 11.10
CA ALA A 74 -10.40 17.27 9.81
C ALA A 74 -9.47 16.50 8.85
N GLU A 75 -8.18 16.82 8.86
CA GLU A 75 -7.15 16.12 8.09
C GLU A 75 -6.90 14.70 8.65
N GLN A 76 -6.93 14.56 9.97
CA GLN A 76 -6.86 13.27 10.67
C GLN A 76 -8.09 12.41 10.40
N ASP A 77 -9.30 12.97 10.42
CA ASP A 77 -10.55 12.26 10.11
C ASP A 77 -10.53 11.75 8.67
N THR A 78 -10.06 12.58 7.73
CA THR A 78 -9.89 12.18 6.33
C THR A 78 -8.85 11.05 6.20
N ARG A 79 -7.71 11.17 6.88
CA ARG A 79 -6.67 10.14 6.90
C ARG A 79 -7.18 8.83 7.47
N MET A 80 -7.90 8.87 8.58
CA MET A 80 -8.51 7.69 9.21
C MET A 80 -9.51 7.04 8.27
N ALA A 81 -10.41 7.82 7.65
CA ALA A 81 -11.38 7.30 6.70
C ALA A 81 -10.71 6.63 5.48
N VAL A 82 -9.63 7.20 4.94
CA VAL A 82 -8.85 6.59 3.86
C VAL A 82 -8.18 5.29 4.31
N GLN A 83 -7.54 5.28 5.49
CA GLN A 83 -6.91 4.09 6.05
C GLN A 83 -7.92 2.95 6.26
N ASP A 84 -9.10 3.27 6.77
CA ASP A 84 -10.18 2.31 7.01
C ASP A 84 -10.72 1.75 5.69
N ALA A 85 -10.95 2.61 4.70
CA ALA A 85 -11.38 2.17 3.38
C ALA A 85 -10.34 1.28 2.67
N LEU A 86 -9.04 1.58 2.82
CA LEU A 86 -7.97 0.72 2.33
C LEU A 86 -7.94 -0.62 3.08
N ALA A 87 -8.21 -0.63 4.39
CA ALA A 87 -8.25 -1.85 5.20
C ALA A 87 -9.37 -2.79 4.74
N GLU A 88 -10.49 -2.26 4.22
CA GLU A 88 -11.58 -3.06 3.66
C GLU A 88 -11.25 -3.74 2.31
N LEU A 89 -10.20 -3.31 1.62
CA LEU A 89 -9.82 -3.94 0.37
C LEU A 89 -9.18 -5.32 0.62
N PRO A 90 -9.40 -6.30 -0.27
CA PRO A 90 -8.57 -7.49 -0.33
C PRO A 90 -7.09 -7.09 -0.43
N GLU A 91 -6.21 -7.84 0.24
CA GLU A 91 -4.80 -7.48 0.43
C GLU A 91 -4.07 -7.20 -0.87
N ASP A 92 -4.29 -8.06 -1.86
CA ASP A 92 -3.74 -7.95 -3.19
C ASP A 92 -4.20 -6.67 -3.92
N GLN A 93 -5.43 -6.22 -3.68
CA GLN A 93 -5.95 -4.98 -4.24
C GLN A 93 -5.38 -3.78 -3.49
N ARG A 94 -5.34 -3.82 -2.16
CA ARG A 94 -4.72 -2.78 -1.33
C ARG A 94 -3.26 -2.56 -1.71
N ALA A 95 -2.47 -3.62 -1.82
CA ALA A 95 -1.06 -3.53 -2.18
C ALA A 95 -0.86 -2.88 -3.56
N ALA A 96 -1.67 -3.25 -4.55
CA ALA A 96 -1.63 -2.65 -5.88
C ALA A 96 -2.00 -1.16 -5.86
N ILE A 97 -3.02 -0.75 -5.09
CA ILE A 97 -3.40 0.65 -4.93
C ILE A 97 -2.30 1.45 -4.24
N VAL A 98 -1.75 0.96 -3.13
CA VAL A 98 -0.71 1.68 -2.39
C VAL A 98 0.53 1.87 -3.27
N LEU A 99 1.00 0.81 -3.93
CA LEU A 99 2.20 0.91 -4.76
C LEU A 99 2.03 1.85 -5.96
N VAL A 100 0.87 1.84 -6.62
CA VAL A 100 0.66 2.63 -7.84
C VAL A 100 0.17 4.04 -7.52
N ASP A 101 -0.90 4.16 -6.74
CA ASP A 101 -1.63 5.42 -6.55
C ASP A 101 -1.06 6.26 -5.39
N VAL A 102 -0.43 5.63 -4.38
CA VAL A 102 0.14 6.33 -3.21
C VAL A 102 1.65 6.53 -3.36
N GLU A 103 2.40 5.47 -3.66
CA GLU A 103 3.86 5.51 -3.79
C GLU A 103 4.31 5.93 -5.21
N GLY A 104 3.42 5.91 -6.20
CA GLY A 104 3.70 6.40 -7.55
C GLY A 104 4.51 5.44 -8.43
N TYR A 105 4.68 4.16 -8.05
CA TYR A 105 5.35 3.18 -8.89
C TYR A 105 4.58 2.88 -10.16
N SER A 106 5.30 2.61 -11.24
CA SER A 106 4.67 2.16 -12.49
C SER A 106 4.04 0.77 -12.32
N VAL A 107 3.13 0.44 -13.22
CA VAL A 107 2.51 -0.90 -13.29
C VAL A 107 3.57 -1.99 -13.48
N SER A 108 4.62 -1.71 -14.26
CA SER A 108 5.69 -2.66 -14.55
C SER A 108 6.58 -2.90 -13.32
N GLU A 109 6.96 -1.84 -12.60
CA GLU A 109 7.70 -1.96 -11.35
C GLU A 109 6.90 -2.71 -10.28
N THR A 110 5.62 -2.37 -10.14
CA THR A 110 4.70 -3.04 -9.20
C THR A 110 4.54 -4.53 -9.54
N SER A 111 4.45 -4.87 -10.83
CA SER A 111 4.41 -6.24 -11.34
C SER A 111 5.65 -7.03 -10.92
N ALA A 112 6.85 -6.45 -11.12
CA ALA A 112 8.11 -7.05 -10.70
C ALA A 112 8.25 -7.16 -9.18
N MET A 113 7.72 -6.19 -8.43
CA MET A 113 7.73 -6.21 -6.96
C MET A 113 6.89 -7.36 -6.40
N LEU A 114 5.63 -7.46 -6.87
CA LEU A 114 4.66 -8.41 -6.36
C LEU A 114 4.71 -9.79 -7.02
N GLY A 115 5.54 -9.98 -8.05
CA GLY A 115 5.70 -11.25 -8.74
C GLY A 115 4.44 -11.72 -9.49
N VAL A 116 3.65 -10.80 -10.03
CA VAL A 116 2.41 -11.08 -10.79
C VAL A 116 2.39 -10.33 -12.11
N ALA A 117 1.58 -10.76 -13.08
CA ALA A 117 1.51 -10.11 -14.39
C ALA A 117 0.98 -8.66 -14.33
N GLU A 118 1.42 -7.79 -15.24
CA GLU A 118 0.95 -6.39 -15.32
C GLU A 118 -0.58 -6.28 -15.48
N GLY A 119 -1.21 -7.19 -16.23
CA GLY A 119 -2.68 -7.24 -16.36
C GLY A 119 -3.38 -7.51 -15.02
N THR A 120 -2.74 -8.29 -14.15
CA THR A 120 -3.21 -8.55 -12.78
C THR A 120 -3.12 -7.29 -11.92
N ILE A 121 -2.04 -6.51 -12.04
CA ILE A 121 -1.92 -5.21 -11.36
C ILE A 121 -3.01 -4.26 -11.83
N LYS A 122 -3.18 -4.07 -13.15
CA LYS A 122 -4.21 -3.19 -13.74
C LYS A 122 -5.61 -3.57 -13.25
N SER A 123 -5.95 -4.85 -13.26
CA SER A 123 -7.26 -5.33 -12.80
C SER A 123 -7.46 -5.19 -11.28
N ARG A 124 -6.42 -5.42 -10.46
CA ARG A 124 -6.45 -5.18 -9.01
C ARG A 124 -6.67 -3.70 -8.70
N CYS A 125 -5.92 -2.79 -9.34
CA CYS A 125 -6.10 -1.35 -9.19
C CYS A 125 -7.50 -0.90 -9.63
N ALA A 126 -8.02 -1.39 -10.75
CA ALA A 126 -9.36 -1.03 -11.23
C ALA A 126 -10.45 -1.44 -10.23
N ARG A 127 -10.39 -2.67 -9.70
CA ARG A 127 -11.33 -3.17 -8.69
C ARG A 127 -11.19 -2.43 -7.35
N GLY A 128 -9.96 -2.20 -6.91
CA GLY A 128 -9.65 -1.42 -5.71
C GLY A 128 -10.22 -0.01 -5.78
N ARG A 129 -9.93 0.74 -6.85
CA ARG A 129 -10.47 2.09 -7.08
C ARG A 129 -11.99 2.10 -7.11
N THR A 130 -12.63 1.12 -7.74
CA THR A 130 -14.09 1.00 -7.77
C THR A 130 -14.68 0.83 -6.38
N LYS A 131 -14.05 0.01 -5.52
CA LYS A 131 -14.50 -0.17 -4.13
C LYS A 131 -14.24 1.08 -3.28
N LEU A 132 -13.05 1.68 -3.38
CA LEU A 132 -12.70 2.91 -2.68
C LEU A 132 -13.62 4.09 -3.06
N ALA A 133 -13.99 4.22 -4.34
CA ALA A 133 -14.92 5.25 -4.78
C ALA A 133 -16.29 5.16 -4.11
N LYS A 134 -16.75 3.94 -3.76
CA LYS A 134 -17.98 3.72 -3.00
C LYS A 134 -17.80 4.08 -1.52
N LEU A 135 -16.71 3.63 -0.90
CA LEU A 135 -16.43 3.84 0.52
C LEU A 135 -16.14 5.31 0.85
N LEU A 136 -15.34 5.98 0.02
CA LEU A 136 -14.88 7.35 0.21
C LEU A 136 -15.73 8.38 -0.54
N GLY A 137 -16.85 7.97 -1.13
CA GLY A 137 -17.70 8.85 -1.93
C GLY A 137 -18.24 10.07 -1.17
N HIS A 138 -18.36 9.96 0.16
CA HIS A 138 -18.78 11.04 1.06
C HIS A 138 -17.70 12.12 1.30
N LEU A 139 -16.42 11.80 1.04
CA LEU A 139 -15.31 12.75 1.12
C LEU A 139 -15.08 13.50 -0.19
N ARG A 140 -15.87 13.19 -1.23
CA ARG A 140 -15.71 13.78 -2.55
C ARG A 140 -16.14 15.25 -2.48
N ASN A 141 -15.15 16.15 -2.42
CA ASN A 141 -15.41 17.58 -2.48
C ASN A 141 -15.99 17.94 -3.86
N PRO A 142 -17.26 18.40 -3.98
CA PRO A 142 -17.88 18.68 -5.27
C PRO A 142 -17.21 19.83 -6.06
N SER A 143 -16.29 20.57 -5.43
CA SER A 143 -15.57 21.70 -6.06
C SER A 143 -14.16 21.39 -6.54
N ALA A 144 -13.64 20.17 -6.34
CA ALA A 144 -12.32 19.79 -6.82
C ALA A 144 -12.44 19.07 -8.18
N ASP A 145 -11.99 19.73 -9.25
CA ASP A 145 -11.87 19.13 -10.58
C ASP A 145 -11.21 17.75 -10.47
N ALA A 146 -11.84 16.76 -11.11
CA ALA A 146 -11.51 15.35 -10.99
C ALA A 146 -10.08 15.04 -11.50
N ASN A 147 -9.09 15.22 -10.61
CA ASN A 147 -7.69 14.88 -10.84
C ASN A 147 -7.41 13.37 -10.72
N VAL A 148 -8.38 12.52 -11.09
CA VAL A 148 -8.09 11.10 -11.31
C VAL A 148 -7.47 11.02 -12.71
N PRO A 149 -6.18 10.71 -12.86
CA PRO A 149 -5.59 10.57 -14.17
C PRO A 149 -6.26 9.38 -14.82
N ASP A 150 -7.11 9.65 -15.81
CA ASP A 150 -7.62 8.62 -16.69
C ASP A 150 -6.39 8.03 -17.42
N GLY A 151 -6.05 6.79 -17.07
CA GLY A 151 -4.84 6.08 -17.53
C GLY A 151 -4.73 5.97 -19.07
N ALA A 152 -5.73 6.45 -19.81
CA ALA A 152 -5.72 6.57 -21.26
C ALA A 152 -4.87 7.75 -21.80
N LYS A 153 -4.55 8.79 -21.00
CA LYS A 153 -3.83 9.98 -21.52
C LYS A 153 -2.31 9.97 -21.33
N ALA A 154 -1.76 9.21 -20.38
CA ALA A 154 -0.31 9.16 -20.14
C ALA A 154 0.47 8.39 -21.23
N MET A 155 -0.18 7.50 -21.98
CA MET A 155 0.49 6.62 -22.95
C MET A 155 0.70 7.27 -24.33
N ARG A 156 -0.01 8.35 -24.68
CA ARG A 156 0.09 8.99 -26.02
C ARG A 156 1.22 10.02 -26.16
N ARG A 157 2.00 10.28 -25.11
CA ARG A 157 3.07 11.30 -25.14
C ARG A 157 4.50 10.76 -25.28
N ARG A 158 4.70 9.43 -25.30
CA ARG A 158 6.05 8.82 -25.36
C ARG A 158 6.44 8.20 -26.72
N GLU A 159 5.54 8.20 -27.70
CA GLU A 159 5.78 7.53 -28.99
C GLU A 159 6.01 8.51 -30.16
N GLY A 160 6.35 9.75 -29.84
CA GLY A 160 6.61 10.81 -30.81
C GLY A 160 7.81 11.66 -30.43
N ARG A 161 9.02 11.11 -30.53
CA ARG A 161 10.24 11.81 -30.92
C ARG A 161 11.34 10.81 -31.23
#